data_AF-A0A256XYV8-F1
#
_entry.id   AF-A0A256XYV8-F1
#
_cell.length_a   1.000
_cell.length_b   1.000
_cell.length_c   1.000
_cell.angle_alpha   90.00
_cell.angle_beta   90.00
_cell.angle_gamma   90.00
#
_symmetry.space_group_name_H-M   'P 1'
#
loop_
_entity.id
_entity.type
_entity.pdbx_description
1 polymer ?
#
loop_
_entity_poly.entity_id
_entity_poly.type
_entity_poly.pdbx_seq_one_letter_code
_entity_poly.pdbx_strand_id
1 'polypeptide(L)'
;MKDLNLMSLSMLGALIGTYLIVAAILHIYLALALTTIAKKTKTPNAWLAWIPVANLYLMTQIADVPWWTLLIALIGGLIPFIGILIFAAIGIWWWWKIAEARNKPGWLSLLLLIPLVNLIVIGIIAWND
;
A
#
# COMPACT_ATOMS: atom_id res chain seq x y z
N MET A 1 24.75 31.26 17.13
CA MET A 1 24.63 30.74 15.75
C MET A 1 25.03 29.26 15.64
N LYS A 2 26.19 28.82 16.15
CA LYS A 2 26.59 27.40 16.12
C LYS A 2 25.64 26.45 16.88
N ASP A 3 25.18 26.85 18.07
CA ASP A 3 24.28 26.00 18.88
C ASP A 3 22.86 25.89 18.28
N LEU A 4 22.41 26.94 17.60
CA LEU A 4 21.14 26.93 16.86
C LEU A 4 21.17 25.95 15.67
N ASN A 5 22.31 25.84 14.98
CA ASN A 5 22.51 24.89 13.88
C ASN A 5 22.67 23.44 14.37
N LEU A 6 23.24 23.23 15.55
CA LEU A 6 23.34 21.91 16.17
C LEU A 6 21.96 21.42 16.64
N MET A 7 21.16 22.31 17.23
CA MET A 7 19.79 22.01 17.63
C MET A 7 18.92 21.65 16.42
N SER A 8 18.96 22.43 15.34
CA SER A 8 18.18 22.12 14.13
C SER A 8 18.60 20.80 13.47
N LEU A 9 19.91 20.49 13.43
CA LEU A 9 20.41 19.22 12.91
C LEU A 9 19.93 18.02 13.74
N SER A 10 19.94 18.15 15.07
CA SER A 10 19.45 17.09 15.98
C SER A 10 17.95 16.85 15.83
N MET A 11 17.16 17.91 15.66
CA MET A 11 15.72 17.82 15.41
C MET A 11 15.42 17.15 14.07
N LEU A 12 16.16 17.50 13.01
CA LEU A 12 16.05 16.83 11.71
C LEU A 12 16.40 15.34 11.81
N GLY A 13 17.47 15.01 12.53
CA GLY A 13 17.85 13.61 12.78
C GLY A 13 16.76 12.81 13.49
N ALA A 14 16.16 13.38 14.54
CA ALA A 14 15.06 12.74 15.28
C ALA A 14 13.79 12.56 14.42
N LEU A 15 13.45 13.57 13.60
CA LEU A 15 12.31 13.49 12.68
C LEU A 15 12.52 12.42 11.60
N ILE A 16 13.70 12.37 10.98
CA ILE A 16 14.05 11.35 9.98
C ILE A 16 14.03 9.96 10.62
N GLY A 17 14.65 9.80 11.79
CA GLY A 17 14.65 8.52 12.51
C GLY A 17 13.24 8.03 12.83
N THR A 18 12.38 8.91 13.34
CA THR A 18 10.97 8.59 13.64
C THR A 18 10.21 8.20 12.38
N TYR A 19 10.37 8.96 11.29
CA TYR A 19 9.73 8.67 10.00
C TYR A 19 10.13 7.29 9.46
N LEU A 20 11.42 6.95 9.49
CA LEU A 20 11.92 5.66 9.02
C LEU A 20 11.36 4.49 9.84
N ILE A 21 11.26 4.63 11.16
CA ILE A 21 10.68 3.60 12.05
C ILE A 21 9.20 3.39 11.71
N VAL A 22 8.43 4.47 11.60
CA VAL A 22 6.99 4.38 11.26
C VAL A 22 6.81 3.78 9.87
N ALA A 23 7.59 4.22 8.88
CA ALA A 23 7.55 3.68 7.53
C ALA A 23 7.88 2.17 7.50
N ALA A 24 8.89 1.73 8.27
CA ALA A 24 9.24 0.32 8.37
C ALA A 24 8.11 -0.53 8.98
N ILE A 25 7.48 -0.05 10.07
CA ILE A 25 6.34 -0.74 10.70
C ILE A 25 5.18 -0.88 9.71
N LEU A 26 4.81 0.21 9.03
CA LEU A 26 3.72 0.20 8.04
C LEU A 26 4.05 -0.70 6.85
N HIS A 27 5.30 -0.71 6.38
CA HIS A 27 5.76 -1.58 5.30
C HIS A 27 5.67 -3.06 5.69
N ILE A 28 6.16 -3.43 6.88
CA ILE A 28 6.07 -4.80 7.40
C ILE A 28 4.60 -5.22 7.52
N TYR A 29 3.74 -4.35 8.06
CA TYR A 29 2.31 -4.60 8.18
C TYR A 29 1.66 -4.90 6.81
N LEU A 30 1.90 -4.04 5.81
CA LEU A 30 1.35 -4.20 4.47
C LEU A 30 1.90 -5.47 3.78
N ALA A 31 3.19 -5.75 3.93
CA ALA A 31 3.83 -6.93 3.36
C ALA A 31 3.22 -8.22 3.96
N LEU A 32 3.03 -8.28 5.27
CA LEU A 32 2.37 -9.40 5.94
C LEU A 32 0.92 -9.58 5.49
N ALA A 33 0.17 -8.48 5.34
CA ALA A 33 -1.20 -8.51 4.85
C ALA A 33 -1.26 -9.06 3.41
N LEU A 34 -0.48 -8.51 2.49
CA LEU A 34 -0.46 -8.96 1.09
C LEU A 34 0.07 -10.39 0.94
N THR A 35 1.09 -10.81 1.70
CA THR A 35 1.54 -12.20 1.73
C THR A 35 0.43 -13.14 2.21
N THR A 36 -0.34 -12.73 3.23
CA THR A 36 -1.46 -13.53 3.74
C THR A 36 -2.56 -13.63 2.68
N ILE A 37 -2.95 -12.50 2.09
CA ILE A 37 -3.96 -12.46 1.02
C ILE A 37 -3.55 -13.37 -0.12
N ALA A 38 -2.33 -13.21 -0.66
CA ALA A 38 -1.80 -14.04 -1.76
C ALA A 38 -1.85 -15.54 -1.43
N LYS A 39 -1.46 -15.94 -0.21
CA LYS A 39 -1.55 -17.34 0.22
C LYS A 39 -2.99 -17.83 0.26
N LYS A 40 -3.91 -17.03 0.81
CA LYS A 40 -5.33 -17.39 0.93
C LYS A 40 -6.06 -17.38 -0.41
N THR A 41 -5.62 -16.57 -1.38
CA THR A 41 -6.13 -16.56 -2.77
C THR A 41 -5.37 -17.54 -3.68
N LYS A 42 -4.38 -18.29 -3.15
CA LYS A 42 -3.51 -19.19 -3.90
C LYS A 42 -2.75 -18.50 -5.04
N THR A 43 -2.51 -17.20 -4.94
CA THR A 43 -1.71 -16.42 -5.88
C THR A 43 -0.23 -16.77 -5.71
N PRO A 44 0.51 -17.08 -6.78
CA PRO A 44 1.94 -17.39 -6.70
C PRO A 44 2.76 -16.17 -6.25
N ASN A 45 4.02 -16.41 -5.88
CA ASN A 45 5.00 -15.36 -5.60
C ASN A 45 4.62 -14.40 -4.45
N ALA A 46 3.99 -14.90 -3.38
CA ALA A 46 3.60 -14.11 -2.21
C ALA A 46 4.75 -13.33 -1.53
N TRP A 47 6.01 -13.71 -1.79
CA TRP A 47 7.20 -13.01 -1.31
C TRP A 47 7.40 -11.63 -1.96
N LEU A 48 6.81 -11.38 -3.15
CA LEU A 48 6.85 -10.08 -3.82
C LEU A 48 6.21 -8.96 -2.99
N ALA A 49 5.36 -9.30 -2.01
CA ALA A 49 4.76 -8.36 -1.07
C ALA A 49 5.81 -7.54 -0.29
N TRP A 50 7.02 -8.06 -0.12
CA TRP A 50 8.09 -7.43 0.67
C TRP A 50 8.92 -6.43 -0.13
N ILE A 51 8.87 -6.50 -1.46
CA ILE A 51 9.65 -5.64 -2.35
C ILE A 51 8.77 -4.47 -2.80
N PRO A 52 9.18 -3.21 -2.54
CA PRO A 52 8.48 -2.04 -3.05
C PRO A 52 8.29 -2.11 -4.57
N VAL A 53 7.16 -1.64 -5.08
CA VAL A 53 6.73 -1.73 -6.50
C VAL A 53 6.38 -3.15 -6.93
N ALA A 54 7.16 -4.17 -6.58
CA ALA A 54 6.80 -5.56 -6.89
C ALA A 54 5.54 -6.01 -6.13
N ASN A 55 5.28 -5.44 -4.95
CA ASN A 55 4.03 -5.62 -4.22
C ASN A 55 2.80 -5.14 -5.02
N LEU A 56 2.94 -4.09 -5.84
CA LEU A 56 1.88 -3.61 -6.73
C LEU A 56 1.64 -4.61 -7.88
N TYR A 57 2.69 -5.21 -8.42
CA TYR A 57 2.54 -6.30 -9.40
C TYR A 57 1.82 -7.50 -8.77
N LEU A 58 2.20 -7.90 -7.55
CA LEU A 58 1.49 -8.94 -6.80
C LEU A 58 0.01 -8.60 -6.61
N MET A 59 -0.33 -7.34 -6.31
CA MET A 59 -1.73 -6.90 -6.22
C MET A 59 -2.50 -7.13 -7.52
N THR A 60 -1.90 -6.87 -8.70
CA THR A 60 -2.56 -7.18 -9.99
C THR A 60 -2.85 -8.67 -10.15
N GLN A 61 -1.94 -9.54 -9.67
CA GLN A 61 -2.10 -10.99 -9.72
C GLN A 61 -3.17 -11.49 -8.74
N ILE A 62 -3.25 -10.91 -7.54
CA ILE A 62 -4.30 -11.24 -6.55
C ILE A 62 -5.67 -10.77 -7.06
N ALA A 63 -5.73 -9.57 -7.63
CA ALA A 63 -6.93 -8.95 -8.16
C ALA A 63 -7.43 -9.58 -9.47
N ASP A 64 -6.64 -10.46 -10.09
CA ASP A 64 -6.89 -11.03 -11.42
C ASP A 64 -7.17 -9.94 -12.48
N VAL A 65 -6.37 -8.87 -12.46
CA VAL A 65 -6.45 -7.76 -13.42
C VAL A 65 -5.23 -7.74 -14.33
N PRO A 66 -5.34 -7.17 -15.55
CA PRO A 66 -4.21 -7.12 -16.46
C PRO A 66 -3.01 -6.36 -15.88
N TRP A 67 -1.80 -6.91 -16.04
CA TRP A 67 -0.56 -6.34 -15.50
C TRP A 67 -0.28 -4.92 -16.00
N TRP A 68 -0.76 -4.54 -17.20
CA TRP A 68 -0.56 -3.19 -17.76
C TRP A 68 -1.26 -2.10 -16.93
N THR A 69 -2.22 -2.46 -16.08
CA THR A 69 -2.84 -1.52 -15.14
C THR A 69 -1.80 -0.96 -14.15
N LEU A 70 -0.73 -1.72 -13.87
CA LEU A 70 0.41 -1.26 -13.09
C LEU A 70 1.15 -0.12 -13.79
N LEU A 71 1.34 -0.21 -15.10
CA LEU A 71 1.96 0.86 -15.88
C LEU A 71 1.11 2.12 -15.84
N ILE A 72 -0.22 2.01 -15.92
CA ILE A 72 -1.10 3.17 -15.80
C ILE A 72 -1.02 3.79 -14.41
N ALA A 73 -0.99 2.97 -13.34
CA ALA A 73 -0.82 3.49 -11.99
C ALA A 73 0.51 4.24 -11.85
N LEU A 74 1.62 3.66 -12.31
CA LEU A 74 2.95 4.25 -12.17
C LEU A 74 3.16 5.47 -13.06
N ILE A 75 2.82 5.40 -14.35
CA ILE A 75 3.04 6.48 -15.32
C ILE A 75 1.98 7.56 -15.15
N GLY A 76 0.71 7.18 -15.04
CA GLY A 76 -0.40 8.10 -14.81
C GLY A 76 -0.28 8.86 -13.50
N GLY A 77 0.30 8.24 -12.47
CA GLY A 77 0.59 8.87 -11.18
C GLY A 77 1.57 10.04 -11.24
N LEU A 78 2.38 10.15 -12.30
CA LEU A 78 3.38 11.22 -12.46
C LEU A 78 2.79 12.54 -12.99
N ILE A 79 1.53 12.52 -13.45
CA ILE A 79 0.86 13.72 -13.97
C ILE A 79 0.54 14.65 -12.77
N PRO A 80 1.03 15.91 -12.74
CA PRO A 80 0.72 16.83 -11.66
C PRO A 80 -0.80 17.04 -11.49
N PHE A 81 -1.25 17.14 -10.24
CA PHE A 81 -2.66 17.31 -9.81
C PHE A 81 -3.61 16.14 -10.13
N ILE A 82 -3.58 15.61 -11.35
CA ILE A 82 -4.49 14.54 -11.81
C ILE A 82 -3.94 13.15 -11.48
N GLY A 83 -2.63 12.98 -11.45
CA GLY A 83 -1.99 11.68 -11.26
C GLY A 83 -2.34 11.03 -9.92
N ILE A 84 -2.51 11.83 -8.86
CA ILE A 84 -2.96 11.32 -7.56
C ILE A 84 -4.37 10.72 -7.63
N LEU A 85 -5.27 11.30 -8.45
CA LEU A 85 -6.62 10.79 -8.63
C LEU A 85 -6.61 9.50 -9.46
N ILE A 86 -5.78 9.43 -10.50
CA ILE A 86 -5.61 8.20 -11.31
C ILE A 86 -5.05 7.07 -10.45
N PHE A 87 -3.99 7.34 -9.70
CA PHE A 87 -3.36 6.36 -8.81
C PHE A 87 -4.34 5.87 -7.73
N ALA A 88 -5.07 6.78 -7.10
CA ALA A 88 -6.09 6.44 -6.12
C ALA A 88 -7.21 5.61 -6.74
N ALA A 89 -7.77 6.01 -7.89
CA ALA A 89 -8.86 5.28 -8.55
C ALA A 89 -8.45 3.84 -8.91
N ILE A 90 -7.27 3.66 -9.49
CA ILE A 90 -6.74 2.34 -9.84
C ILE A 90 -6.47 1.52 -8.56
N GLY A 91 -5.85 2.12 -7.54
CA GLY A 91 -5.58 1.45 -6.28
C GLY A 91 -6.85 0.97 -5.58
N ILE A 92 -7.89 1.80 -5.55
CA ILE A 92 -9.21 1.45 -4.99
C ILE A 92 -9.84 0.32 -5.80
N TRP A 93 -9.78 0.38 -7.13
CA TRP A 93 -10.28 -0.67 -7.99
C TRP A 93 -9.54 -2.01 -7.79
N TRP A 94 -8.21 -1.99 -7.66
CA TRP A 94 -7.44 -3.19 -7.33
C TRP A 94 -7.84 -3.76 -5.97
N TRP A 95 -7.90 -2.94 -4.94
CA TRP A 95 -8.35 -3.38 -3.62
C TRP A 95 -9.78 -3.90 -3.62
N TRP A 96 -10.66 -3.34 -4.46
CA TRP A 96 -12.01 -3.84 -4.66
C TRP A 96 -12.00 -5.28 -5.16
N LYS A 97 -11.18 -5.56 -6.17
CA LYS A 97 -11.00 -6.92 -6.71
C LYS A 97 -10.32 -7.86 -5.71
N ILE A 98 -9.36 -7.37 -4.95
CA ILE A 98 -8.72 -8.14 -3.86
C ILE A 98 -9.74 -8.50 -2.78
N ALA A 99 -10.62 -7.57 -2.39
CA ALA A 99 -11.68 -7.81 -1.43
C ALA A 99 -12.66 -8.88 -1.94
N GLU A 100 -13.10 -8.77 -3.20
CA GLU A 100 -13.94 -9.79 -3.85
C GLU A 100 -13.26 -11.17 -3.87
N ALA A 101 -11.96 -11.24 -4.23
CA ALA A 101 -11.17 -12.47 -4.20
C ALA A 101 -11.03 -13.08 -2.79
N ARG A 102 -11.20 -12.27 -1.75
CA ARG A 102 -11.24 -12.69 -0.34
C ARG A 102 -12.65 -12.91 0.20
N ASN A 103 -13.67 -12.91 -0.65
CA ASN A 103 -15.09 -13.03 -0.29
C ASN A 103 -15.54 -11.92 0.68
N LYS A 104 -14.95 -10.73 0.57
CA LYS A 104 -15.32 -9.53 1.34
C LYS A 104 -16.02 -8.54 0.42
N PRO A 105 -16.90 -7.68 0.97
CA PRO A 105 -17.60 -6.72 0.14
C PRO A 105 -16.64 -5.66 -0.41
N GLY A 106 -16.65 -5.47 -1.73
CA GLY A 106 -15.69 -4.62 -2.43
C GLY A 106 -15.71 -3.14 -1.99
N TRP A 107 -16.86 -2.65 -1.51
CA TRP A 107 -17.02 -1.27 -1.01
C TRP A 107 -16.09 -0.93 0.15
N LEU A 108 -15.60 -1.93 0.90
CA LEU A 108 -14.58 -1.72 1.94
C LEU A 108 -13.35 -0.99 1.38
N SER A 109 -13.05 -1.18 0.10
CA SER A 109 -11.91 -0.54 -0.56
C SER A 109 -12.04 0.98 -0.59
N LEU A 110 -13.27 1.53 -0.64
CA LEU A 110 -13.48 2.99 -0.59
C LEU A 110 -12.98 3.59 0.74
N LEU A 111 -13.08 2.82 1.82
CA LEU A 111 -12.60 3.24 3.15
C LEU A 111 -11.08 3.34 3.22
N LEU A 112 -10.35 2.80 2.23
CA LEU A 112 -8.89 2.94 2.15
C LEU A 112 -8.43 4.38 1.88
N LEU A 113 -9.32 5.25 1.43
CA LEU A 113 -9.04 6.69 1.26
C LEU A 113 -8.95 7.44 2.59
N ILE A 114 -9.51 6.86 3.66
CA ILE A 114 -9.51 7.47 5.00
C ILE A 114 -8.25 6.99 5.73
N PRO A 115 -7.31 7.88 6.09
CA PRO A 115 -6.13 7.50 6.85
C PRO A 115 -6.50 6.78 8.15
N LEU A 116 -5.64 5.83 8.57
CA LEU A 116 -5.82 4.95 9.74
C LEU A 116 -6.94 3.91 9.59
N VAL A 117 -8.11 4.29 9.06
CA VAL A 117 -9.18 3.34 8.72
C VAL A 117 -8.69 2.36 7.66
N ASN A 118 -7.88 2.83 6.72
CA ASN A 118 -7.26 2.00 5.70
C ASN A 118 -6.48 0.80 6.27
N LEU A 119 -5.75 0.99 7.38
CA LEU A 119 -5.00 -0.09 8.03
C LEU A 119 -5.95 -1.16 8.56
N ILE A 120 -7.04 -0.76 9.23
CA ILE A 120 -8.05 -1.67 9.76
C ILE A 120 -8.69 -2.48 8.61
N VAL A 121 -9.05 -1.80 7.52
CA VAL A 121 -9.67 -2.44 6.34
C VAL A 121 -8.75 -3.46 5.69
N ILE A 122 -7.47 -3.12 5.50
CA ILE A 122 -6.47 -4.07 4.99
C ILE A 122 -6.39 -5.30 5.89
N GLY A 123 -6.43 -5.09 7.21
CA GLY A 123 -6.41 -6.18 8.17
C GLY A 123 -7.65 -7.07 8.13
N ILE A 124 -8.83 -6.47 7.95
CA ILE A 124 -10.09 -7.21 7.73
C ILE A 124 -9.99 -8.06 6.47
N ILE A 125 -9.51 -7.51 5.35
CA ILE A 125 -9.40 -8.26 4.09
C ILE A 125 -8.39 -9.41 4.21
N ALA A 126 -7.28 -9.20 4.93
CA ALA A 126 -6.23 -10.20 5.10
C ALA A 126 -6.59 -11.32 6.08
N TRP A 127 -7.09 -10.98 7.27
CA TRP A 127 -7.13 -11.89 8.42
C TRP A 127 -8.52 -12.27 8.92
N ASN A 128 -9.57 -11.51 8.59
CA ASN A 128 -10.93 -11.91 8.96
C ASN A 128 -11.39 -13.02 7.99
N ASP A 129 -11.69 -14.22 8.49
CA ASP A 129 -12.25 -15.33 7.70
C ASP A 129 -13.76 -15.41 7.93
#